data_AF-A0A0L8JW60-F1
#
_entry.id   AF-A0A0L8JW60-F1
#
_cell.length_a   1.000
_cell.length_b   1.000
_cell.length_c   1.000
_cell.angle_alpha   90.00
_cell.angle_beta   90.00
_cell.angle_gamma   90.00
#
_symmetry.space_group_name_H-M   'P 1'
#
loop_
_entity.id
_entity.type
_entity.pdbx_description
1 polymer ?
#
loop_
_entity_poly.entity_id
_entity_poly.type
_entity_poly.pdbx_seq_one_letter_code
_entity_poly.pdbx_strand_id
1 'polypeptide(L)'
;MHIPLMAVGRVRAEGRAVAVELAALTGATPAVYRLEEVDGAAAAAFADAVNGALPERSEPVDGITYISGNRLADLHAVRLFRRLKRGALHGLLVIVALCVLVCVTGHPVALIAIIPGGLFGLLFLILGAGGAYPPYEEWYLRKRGVTVAADRVSGEPGTYVYVDPMGLHRTVRKFAPAWTIDVAYDPRDPGRVVVLRTRAMWWLDVTLASTGLLIGLLGAAGAVTATVMALLGVGGF
;
A
#
# COMPACT_ATOMS: atom_id res chain seq x y z
N MET A 1 -11.97 0.75 7.95
CA MET A 1 -13.22 -0.04 7.90
C MET A 1 -14.20 0.66 8.81
N HIS A 2 -15.33 1.11 8.28
CA HIS A 2 -16.40 1.73 9.06
C HIS A 2 -17.61 0.80 8.94
N ILE A 3 -18.10 0.30 10.07
CA ILE A 3 -19.32 -0.51 10.12
C ILE A 3 -20.38 0.41 10.76
N PRO A 4 -21.36 0.91 9.98
CA PRO A 4 -22.42 1.70 10.58
C PRO A 4 -23.22 0.80 11.54
N LEU A 5 -23.73 1.37 12.65
CA LEU A 5 -24.57 0.65 13.61
C LEU A 5 -25.77 -0.04 12.92
N MET A 6 -26.24 0.52 11.80
CA MET A 6 -27.28 -0.05 10.95
C MET A 6 -26.92 -1.40 10.30
N ALA A 7 -25.63 -1.69 10.11
CA ALA A 7 -25.14 -2.95 9.55
C ALA A 7 -24.98 -4.06 10.61
N VAL A 8 -24.86 -3.68 11.88
CA VAL A 8 -24.61 -4.61 12.98
C VAL A 8 -25.93 -5.28 13.37
N GLY A 9 -25.90 -6.61 13.49
CA GLY A 9 -27.00 -7.41 14.03
C GLY A 9 -26.79 -7.68 15.51
N ARG A 10 -25.58 -8.11 15.90
CA ARG A 10 -25.22 -8.39 17.29
C ARG A 10 -23.71 -8.34 17.47
N VAL A 11 -23.24 -7.92 18.65
CA VAL A 11 -21.83 -8.05 19.03
C VAL A 11 -21.71 -9.04 20.18
N ARG A 12 -20.74 -9.96 20.10
CA ARG A 12 -20.42 -10.94 21.15
C ARG A 12 -18.97 -10.78 21.60
N ALA A 13 -18.74 -10.83 22.90
CA ALA A 13 -17.41 -10.95 23.46
C ALA A 13 -17.04 -12.43 23.61
N GLU A 14 -15.88 -12.82 23.10
CA GLU A 14 -15.33 -14.17 23.15
C GLU A 14 -13.97 -14.14 23.88
N GLY A 15 -14.02 -13.83 25.19
CA GLY A 15 -12.80 -13.67 25.98
C GLY A 15 -11.99 -12.46 25.49
N ARG A 16 -10.86 -12.69 24.80
CA ARG A 16 -9.97 -11.65 24.26
C ARG A 16 -10.25 -11.29 22.79
N ALA A 17 -11.43 -11.65 22.30
CA ALA A 17 -11.88 -11.35 20.95
C ALA A 17 -13.29 -10.75 20.97
N VAL A 18 -13.60 -9.93 19.97
CA VAL A 18 -14.93 -9.39 19.72
C VAL A 18 -15.43 -9.93 18.39
N ALA A 19 -16.55 -10.64 18.41
CA ALA A 19 -17.25 -11.11 17.22
C ALA A 19 -18.41 -10.17 16.91
N VAL A 20 -18.33 -9.47 15.78
CA VAL A 20 -19.38 -8.58 15.26
C VAL A 20 -20.18 -9.36 14.22
N GLU A 21 -21.39 -9.78 14.58
CA GLU A 21 -22.35 -10.42 13.69
C GLU A 21 -23.11 -9.33 12.94
N LEU A 22 -23.08 -9.38 11.61
CA LEU A 22 -23.85 -8.47 10.78
C LEU A 22 -25.32 -8.88 10.73
N ALA A 23 -26.18 -7.89 10.54
CA ALA A 23 -27.59 -8.14 10.31
C ALA A 23 -27.74 -8.97 9.02
N ALA A 24 -28.54 -10.03 9.07
CA ALA A 24 -28.77 -10.92 7.94
C ALA A 24 -30.27 -11.09 7.72
N LEU A 25 -30.65 -11.37 6.46
CA LEU A 25 -32.01 -11.73 6.11
C LEU A 25 -32.44 -13.00 6.85
N THR A 26 -33.73 -13.12 7.16
CA THR A 26 -34.29 -14.28 7.86
C THR A 26 -33.97 -15.57 7.11
N GLY A 27 -33.20 -16.47 7.73
CA GLY A 27 -32.74 -17.73 7.13
C GLY A 27 -31.37 -17.68 6.46
N ALA A 28 -30.72 -16.52 6.37
CA ALA A 28 -29.33 -16.40 5.93
C ALA A 28 -28.36 -16.52 7.11
N THR A 29 -27.18 -17.12 6.88
CA THR A 29 -26.11 -17.16 7.88
C THR A 29 -25.47 -15.78 8.03
N PRO A 30 -25.49 -15.16 9.22
CA PRO A 30 -24.90 -13.84 9.42
C PRO A 30 -23.38 -13.89 9.26
N ALA A 31 -22.84 -12.92 8.51
CA ALA A 31 -21.41 -12.75 8.39
C ALA A 31 -20.83 -12.26 9.73
N VAL A 32 -19.78 -12.93 10.21
CA VAL A 32 -19.14 -12.64 11.50
C VAL A 32 -17.74 -12.09 11.28
N TYR A 33 -17.51 -10.87 11.77
CA TYR A 33 -16.20 -10.25 11.80
C TYR A 33 -15.57 -10.38 13.19
N ARG A 34 -14.44 -11.07 13.28
CA ARG A 34 -13.72 -11.26 14.54
C ARG A 34 -12.55 -10.28 14.65
N LEU A 35 -12.54 -9.49 15.72
CA LEU A 35 -11.38 -8.71 16.13
C LEU A 35 -10.67 -9.46 17.25
N GLU A 36 -9.43 -9.85 17.01
CA GLU A 36 -8.57 -10.53 17.98
C GLU A 36 -7.69 -9.53 18.74
N GLU A 37 -7.07 -9.98 19.84
CA GLU A 37 -6.14 -9.20 20.68
C GLU A 37 -6.76 -8.02 21.45
N VAL A 38 -8.05 -8.10 21.77
CA VAL A 38 -8.71 -7.10 22.63
C VAL A 38 -8.58 -7.51 24.09
N ASP A 39 -8.44 -6.54 24.99
CA ASP A 39 -8.56 -6.82 26.42
C ASP A 39 -9.97 -7.38 26.71
N GLY A 40 -10.07 -8.40 27.57
CA GLY A 40 -11.34 -9.11 27.75
C GLY A 40 -12.43 -8.28 28.42
N ALA A 41 -12.05 -7.41 29.37
CA ALA A 41 -12.99 -6.49 29.99
C ALA A 41 -13.43 -5.41 29.00
N ALA A 42 -12.48 -4.90 28.18
CA ALA A 42 -12.80 -3.96 27.11
C ALA A 42 -13.70 -4.58 26.03
N ALA A 43 -13.50 -5.85 25.68
CA ALA A 43 -14.32 -6.58 24.71
C ALA A 43 -15.78 -6.73 25.20
N ALA A 44 -15.97 -7.06 26.48
CA ALA A 44 -17.30 -7.16 27.10
C ALA A 44 -18.00 -5.79 27.16
N ALA A 45 -17.31 -4.77 27.69
CA ALA A 45 -17.87 -3.41 27.79
C ALA A 45 -18.24 -2.84 26.41
N PHE A 46 -17.43 -3.11 25.39
CA PHE A 46 -17.72 -2.73 24.01
C PHE A 46 -18.96 -3.46 23.47
N ALA A 47 -19.05 -4.78 23.66
CA ALA A 47 -20.21 -5.56 23.20
C ALA A 47 -21.51 -5.06 23.85
N ASP A 48 -21.50 -4.80 25.15
CA ASP A 48 -22.67 -4.30 25.88
C ASP A 48 -23.07 -2.90 25.42
N ALA A 49 -22.11 -2.00 25.27
CA ALA A 49 -22.36 -0.64 24.80
C ALA A 49 -22.93 -0.62 23.37
N VAL A 50 -22.38 -1.43 22.47
CA VAL A 50 -22.86 -1.51 21.08
C VAL A 50 -24.25 -2.14 21.04
N ASN A 51 -24.48 -3.27 21.71
CA ASN A 51 -25.78 -3.92 21.73
C ASN A 51 -26.87 -3.03 22.35
N GLY A 52 -26.55 -2.25 23.37
CA GLY A 52 -27.48 -1.27 23.97
C GLY A 52 -27.77 -0.06 23.07
N ALA A 53 -26.90 0.23 22.11
CA ALA A 53 -27.07 1.31 21.13
C ALA A 53 -27.69 0.83 19.80
N LEU A 54 -27.97 -0.47 19.65
CA LEU A 54 -28.60 -0.99 18.44
C LEU A 54 -30.08 -0.56 18.37
N PRO A 55 -30.54 0.01 17.25
CA PRO A 55 -31.95 0.33 17.07
C PRO A 55 -32.80 -0.96 16.97
N GLU A 56 -33.97 -0.97 17.61
CA GLU A 56 -34.97 -2.03 17.39
C GLU A 56 -35.43 -2.02 15.92
N ARG A 57 -35.32 -3.16 15.23
CA ARG A 57 -35.68 -3.28 13.81
C ARG A 57 -36.90 -4.17 13.62
N SER A 58 -37.88 -3.68 12.87
CA SER A 58 -39.07 -4.42 12.45
C SER A 58 -38.89 -5.19 11.14
N GLU A 59 -37.90 -4.82 10.31
CA GLU A 59 -37.62 -5.46 9.02
C GLU A 59 -36.18 -6.01 8.94
N PRO A 60 -35.99 -7.24 8.43
CA PRO A 60 -34.67 -7.84 8.26
C PRO A 60 -33.95 -7.20 7.06
N VAL A 61 -32.90 -6.44 7.35
CA VAL A 61 -32.06 -5.78 6.35
C VAL A 61 -30.67 -6.44 6.33
N ASP A 62 -30.14 -6.72 5.13
CA ASP A 62 -28.80 -7.28 4.98
C ASP A 62 -27.72 -6.23 5.28
N GLY A 63 -27.06 -6.39 6.42
CA GLY A 63 -26.01 -5.50 6.90
C GLY A 63 -24.76 -5.48 6.02
N ILE A 64 -24.55 -6.49 5.17
CA ILE A 64 -23.41 -6.54 4.22
C ILE A 64 -23.49 -5.38 3.22
N THR A 65 -24.70 -4.98 2.81
CA THR A 65 -24.89 -3.87 1.86
C THR A 65 -24.46 -2.50 2.41
N TYR A 66 -24.42 -2.35 3.74
CA TYR A 66 -24.08 -1.09 4.41
C TYR A 66 -22.58 -0.94 4.70
N ILE A 67 -21.79 -1.99 4.48
CA ILE A 67 -20.35 -1.94 4.73
C ILE A 67 -19.65 -1.55 3.44
N SER A 68 -19.41 -0.26 3.29
CA SER A 68 -18.45 0.25 2.31
C SER A 68 -17.04 0.12 2.90
N GLY A 69 -16.32 -0.90 2.46
CA GLY A 69 -14.95 -1.16 2.88
C GLY A 69 -13.94 -0.20 2.25
N ASN A 70 -13.95 1.09 2.58
CA ASN A 70 -12.85 1.98 2.19
C ASN A 70 -11.58 1.59 2.96
N ARG A 71 -10.59 1.01 2.27
CA ARG A 71 -9.24 0.83 2.82
C ARG A 71 -8.54 2.18 2.76
N LEU A 72 -8.47 2.88 3.90
CA LEU A 72 -7.86 4.22 3.98
C LEU A 72 -6.37 4.26 3.59
N ALA A 73 -5.65 3.13 3.64
CA ALA A 73 -4.28 3.03 3.18
C ALA A 73 -3.93 1.59 2.80
N ASP A 74 -3.26 1.42 1.66
CA ASP A 74 -2.62 0.15 1.34
C ASP A 74 -1.46 -0.10 2.33
N LEU A 75 -1.61 -1.13 3.15
CA LEU A 75 -0.63 -1.51 4.17
C LEU A 75 0.74 -1.82 3.55
N HIS A 76 0.77 -2.33 2.32
CA HIS A 76 2.00 -2.65 1.62
C HIS A 76 2.72 -1.39 1.16
N ALA A 77 2.00 -0.41 0.60
CA ALA A 77 2.54 0.91 0.29
C ALA A 77 3.13 1.60 1.54
N VAL A 78 2.45 1.54 2.70
CA VAL A 78 2.97 2.12 3.95
C VAL A 78 4.24 1.40 4.43
N ARG A 79 4.30 0.07 4.31
CA ARG A 79 5.52 -0.70 4.65
C ARG A 79 6.66 -0.37 3.69
N LEU A 80 6.37 -0.25 2.40
CA LEU A 80 7.35 0.15 1.40
C LEU A 80 7.91 1.54 1.70
N PHE A 81 7.05 2.52 1.95
CA PHE A 81 7.47 3.87 2.29
C PHE A 81 8.37 3.90 3.53
N ARG A 82 8.06 3.09 4.56
CA ARG A 82 8.93 2.92 5.73
C ARG A 82 10.29 2.32 5.36
N ARG A 83 10.33 1.34 4.47
CA ARG A 83 11.60 0.75 3.97
C ARG A 83 12.39 1.75 3.14
N LEU A 84 11.76 2.49 2.25
CA LEU A 84 12.39 3.55 1.45
C LEU A 84 12.96 4.65 2.34
N LYS A 85 12.23 5.08 3.38
CA LYS A 85 12.73 6.06 4.36
C LYS A 85 13.98 5.56 5.09
N ARG A 86 13.98 4.29 5.55
CA ARG A 86 15.16 3.69 6.18
C ARG A 86 16.32 3.54 5.20
N GLY A 87 16.04 3.11 3.97
CA GLY A 87 17.03 3.03 2.89
C GLY A 87 17.65 4.39 2.55
N ALA A 88 16.82 5.45 2.50
CA ALA A 88 17.27 6.82 2.30
C ALA A 88 18.20 7.28 3.43
N LEU A 89 17.85 6.99 4.69
CA LEU A 89 18.68 7.31 5.83
C LEU A 89 20.04 6.59 5.78
N HIS A 90 20.04 5.28 5.51
CA HIS A 90 21.29 4.51 5.38
C HIS A 90 22.14 4.98 4.20
N GLY A 91 21.51 5.25 3.04
CA GLY A 91 22.20 5.79 1.87
C GLY A 91 22.86 7.14 2.16
N LEU A 92 22.16 8.03 2.86
CA LEU A 92 22.71 9.32 3.28
C LEU A 92 23.90 9.15 4.22
N LEU A 93 23.80 8.24 5.20
CA LEU A 93 24.91 7.94 6.12
C LEU A 93 26.14 7.42 5.37
N VAL A 94 25.96 6.58 4.35
CA VAL A 94 27.06 6.10 3.50
C VAL A 94 27.71 7.27 2.75
N ILE A 95 26.92 8.17 2.14
CA ILE A 95 27.46 9.35 1.44
C ILE A 95 28.29 10.22 2.39
N VAL A 96 27.78 10.49 3.60
CA VAL A 96 28.50 11.25 4.62
C VAL A 96 29.80 10.55 5.02
N ALA A 97 29.78 9.24 5.23
CA ALA A 97 30.98 8.47 5.55
C ALA A 97 32.03 8.53 4.43
N LEU A 98 31.62 8.45 3.16
CA LEU A 98 32.52 8.62 2.01
C LEU A 98 33.15 10.01 1.97
N CYS A 99 32.35 11.06 2.21
CA CYS A 99 32.86 12.43 2.28
C CYS A 99 33.91 12.60 3.39
N VAL A 100 33.61 12.10 4.60
CA VAL A 100 34.55 12.16 5.74
C VAL A 100 35.85 11.42 5.40
N LEU A 101 35.76 10.23 4.82
CA LEU A 101 36.92 9.44 4.42
C LEU A 101 37.82 10.20 3.44
N VAL A 102 37.23 10.81 2.41
CA VAL A 102 37.96 11.61 1.42
C VAL A 102 38.63 12.83 2.05
N CYS A 103 37.95 13.55 2.95
CA CYS A 103 38.54 14.67 3.68
C CYS A 103 39.76 14.27 4.50
N VAL A 104 39.70 13.14 5.22
CA VAL A 104 40.82 12.63 6.03
C VAL A 104 42.02 12.26 5.15
N THR A 105 41.78 11.81 3.93
CA THR A 105 42.84 11.42 2.99
C THR A 105 43.47 12.57 2.21
N GLY A 106 42.99 13.80 2.39
CA GLY A 106 43.59 15.00 1.80
C GLY A 106 43.26 15.25 0.33
N HIS A 107 42.21 14.61 -0.22
CA HIS A 107 41.81 14.74 -1.63
C HIS A 107 40.45 15.43 -1.81
N PRO A 108 40.30 16.72 -1.43
CA PRO A 108 39.00 17.39 -1.40
C PRO A 108 38.32 17.49 -2.78
N VAL A 109 39.08 17.40 -3.88
CA VAL A 109 38.55 17.44 -5.25
C VAL A 109 37.55 16.31 -5.51
N ALA A 110 37.74 15.13 -4.90
CA ALA A 110 36.82 14.00 -5.07
C ALA A 110 35.42 14.27 -4.48
N LEU A 111 35.27 15.23 -3.55
CA LEU A 111 33.97 15.63 -3.03
C LEU A 111 33.05 16.22 -4.12
N ILE A 112 33.64 16.87 -5.14
CA ILE A 112 32.91 17.45 -6.27
C ILE A 112 32.18 16.35 -7.05
N ALA A 113 32.74 15.13 -7.11
CA ALA A 113 32.09 13.99 -7.76
C ALA A 113 31.15 13.23 -6.81
N ILE A 114 31.58 13.02 -5.56
CA ILE A 114 30.87 12.17 -4.58
C ILE A 114 29.54 12.77 -4.16
N ILE A 115 29.48 14.07 -3.88
CA ILE A 115 28.27 14.72 -3.38
C ILE A 115 27.14 14.67 -4.42
N PRO A 116 27.30 15.21 -5.64
CA PRO A 116 26.24 15.13 -6.65
C PRO A 116 25.99 13.68 -7.07
N GLY A 117 27.03 12.88 -7.33
CA GLY A 117 26.86 11.49 -7.76
C GLY A 117 26.12 10.63 -6.74
N GLY A 118 26.47 10.77 -5.46
CA GLY A 118 25.81 10.09 -4.36
C GLY A 118 24.38 10.56 -4.12
N LEU A 119 24.14 11.87 -4.08
CA LEU A 119 22.80 12.42 -3.84
C LEU A 119 21.84 12.14 -5.00
N PHE A 120 22.27 12.35 -6.25
CA PHE A 120 21.47 11.99 -7.42
C PHE A 120 21.28 10.48 -7.49
N GLY A 121 22.33 9.70 -7.25
CA GLY A 121 22.25 8.24 -7.19
C GLY A 121 21.18 7.77 -6.20
N LEU A 122 21.22 8.29 -4.97
CA LEU A 122 20.25 7.98 -3.92
C LEU A 122 18.82 8.41 -4.29
N LEU A 123 18.65 9.62 -4.84
CA LEU A 123 17.36 10.12 -5.27
C LEU A 123 16.72 9.20 -6.32
N PHE A 124 17.48 8.86 -7.36
CA PHE A 124 17.01 7.99 -8.44
C PHE A 124 16.75 6.56 -7.97
N LEU A 125 17.52 6.03 -7.01
CA LEU A 125 17.23 4.74 -6.37
C LEU A 125 15.89 4.76 -5.63
N ILE A 126 15.62 5.82 -4.85
CA ILE A 126 14.36 5.94 -4.09
C ILE A 126 13.16 6.07 -5.04
N LEU A 127 13.28 6.93 -6.06
CA LEU A 127 12.24 7.13 -7.06
C LEU A 127 11.99 5.85 -7.87
N GLY A 128 13.05 5.17 -8.31
CA GLY A 128 12.95 3.91 -9.04
C GLY A 128 12.33 2.79 -8.21
N ALA A 129 12.76 2.63 -6.94
CA ALA A 129 12.22 1.62 -6.05
C ALA A 129 10.75 1.89 -5.66
N GLY A 130 10.38 3.16 -5.46
CA GLY A 130 8.98 3.56 -5.24
C GLY A 130 8.11 3.37 -6.48
N GLY A 131 8.61 3.78 -7.65
CA GLY A 131 7.92 3.64 -8.94
C GLY A 131 7.77 2.20 -9.42
N ALA A 132 8.63 1.28 -8.97
CA ALA A 132 8.51 -0.15 -9.27
C ALA A 132 7.35 -0.84 -8.54
N TYR A 133 6.76 -0.21 -7.52
CA TYR A 133 5.71 -0.82 -6.71
C TYR A 133 4.37 -1.01 -7.45
N PRO A 134 3.75 0.02 -8.05
CA PRO A 134 2.52 -0.16 -8.82
C PRO A 134 2.60 -1.24 -9.91
N PRO A 135 3.65 -1.29 -10.77
CA PRO A 135 3.73 -2.32 -11.80
C PRO A 135 4.00 -3.72 -11.24
N TYR A 136 4.73 -3.83 -10.12
CA TYR A 136 4.91 -5.10 -9.42
C TYR A 136 3.59 -5.62 -8.84
N GLU A 137 2.82 -4.75 -8.19
CA GLU A 137 1.54 -5.13 -7.61
C GLU A 137 0.52 -5.52 -8.69
N GLU A 138 0.45 -4.76 -9.78
CA GLU A 138 -0.36 -5.10 -10.94
C GLU A 138 0.05 -6.45 -11.54
N TRP A 139 1.35 -6.70 -11.72
CA TRP A 139 1.85 -7.99 -12.22
C TRP A 139 1.49 -9.15 -11.30
N TYR A 140 1.65 -8.98 -9.98
CA TYR A 140 1.30 -9.98 -8.98
C TYR A 140 -0.20 -10.30 -9.04
N LEU A 141 -1.06 -9.29 -9.07
CA LEU A 141 -2.51 -9.46 -9.11
C LEU A 141 -3.02 -9.97 -10.47
N ARG A 142 -2.37 -9.63 -11.58
CA ARG A 142 -2.66 -10.25 -12.88
C ARG A 142 -2.37 -11.75 -12.89
N LYS A 143 -1.36 -12.21 -12.14
CA LYS A 143 -0.93 -13.61 -12.13
C LYS A 143 -1.63 -14.46 -11.07
N ARG A 144 -1.99 -13.87 -9.93
CA ARG A 144 -2.53 -14.59 -8.75
C ARG A 144 -3.88 -14.08 -8.26
N GLY A 145 -4.33 -12.94 -8.76
CA GLY A 145 -5.58 -12.32 -8.39
C GLY A 145 -6.75 -12.81 -9.22
N VAL A 146 -7.94 -12.37 -8.83
CA VAL A 146 -9.19 -12.57 -9.57
C VAL A 146 -9.55 -11.24 -10.24
N THR A 147 -9.84 -11.30 -11.53
CA THR A 147 -10.26 -10.13 -12.32
C THR A 147 -11.78 -10.03 -12.33
N VAL A 148 -12.31 -8.86 -11.98
CA VAL A 148 -13.74 -8.56 -12.00
C VAL A 148 -13.97 -7.18 -12.63
N ALA A 149 -15.14 -7.01 -13.22
CA ALA A 149 -15.58 -5.72 -13.72
C ALA A 149 -16.13 -4.91 -12.54
N ALA A 150 -15.65 -3.69 -12.37
CA ALA A 150 -16.16 -2.75 -11.38
C ALA A 150 -16.99 -1.67 -12.08
N ASP A 151 -18.22 -1.47 -11.59
CA ASP A 151 -19.19 -0.56 -12.19
C ASP A 151 -19.12 0.82 -11.57
N ARG A 152 -19.31 1.86 -12.39
CA ARG A 152 -19.25 3.24 -11.93
C ARG A 152 -20.42 3.54 -10.98
N VAL A 153 -20.11 4.20 -9.87
CA VAL A 153 -21.12 4.72 -8.95
C VAL A 153 -21.76 5.97 -9.54
N SER A 154 -23.08 5.95 -9.71
CA SER A 154 -23.86 7.10 -10.16
C SER A 154 -23.72 8.26 -9.17
N GLY A 155 -23.38 9.45 -9.66
CA GLY A 155 -23.22 10.65 -8.84
C GLY A 155 -21.81 10.87 -8.25
N GLU A 156 -20.93 9.86 -8.27
CA GLU A 156 -19.54 9.99 -7.81
C GLU A 156 -18.53 9.82 -8.96
N PRO A 157 -18.00 10.91 -9.54
CA PRO A 157 -17.02 10.80 -10.60
C PRO A 157 -15.74 10.12 -10.10
N GLY A 158 -15.35 9.04 -10.77
CA GLY A 158 -14.14 8.30 -10.48
C GLY A 158 -14.23 7.28 -9.34
N THR A 159 -15.43 7.02 -8.79
CA THR A 159 -15.68 5.90 -7.89
C THR A 159 -16.32 4.74 -8.66
N TYR A 160 -15.76 3.55 -8.51
CA TYR A 160 -16.27 2.29 -9.06
C TYR A 160 -16.51 1.30 -7.92
N VAL A 161 -17.48 0.41 -8.06
CA VAL A 161 -17.83 -0.61 -7.07
C VAL A 161 -17.76 -1.98 -7.71
N TYR A 162 -17.20 -2.94 -6.99
CA TYR A 162 -17.30 -4.37 -7.32
C TYR A 162 -17.78 -5.14 -6.09
N VAL A 163 -18.33 -6.32 -6.33
CA VAL A 163 -18.78 -7.23 -5.27
C VAL A 163 -17.70 -8.28 -5.05
N ASP A 164 -17.25 -8.43 -3.80
CA ASP A 164 -16.29 -9.47 -3.44
C ASP A 164 -16.96 -10.85 -3.29
N PRO A 165 -16.20 -11.95 -3.16
CA PRO A 165 -16.78 -13.29 -2.98
C PRO A 165 -17.66 -13.47 -1.73
N MET A 166 -17.59 -12.53 -0.78
CA MET A 166 -18.38 -12.50 0.44
C MET A 166 -19.64 -11.63 0.28
N GLY A 167 -19.91 -11.11 -0.92
CA GLY A 167 -21.04 -10.22 -1.19
C GLY A 167 -20.81 -8.76 -0.81
N LEU A 168 -19.59 -8.39 -0.39
CA LEU A 168 -19.30 -7.04 0.08
C LEU A 168 -19.08 -6.08 -1.10
N HIS A 169 -19.74 -4.93 -1.07
CA HIS A 169 -19.47 -3.84 -2.01
C HIS A 169 -18.16 -3.15 -1.64
N ARG A 170 -17.19 -3.22 -2.56
CA ARG A 170 -15.88 -2.59 -2.42
C ARG A 170 -15.71 -1.48 -3.45
N THR A 171 -15.31 -0.32 -2.95
CA THR A 171 -15.08 0.88 -3.73
C THR A 171 -13.64 0.96 -4.21
N VAL A 172 -13.46 1.36 -5.47
CA VAL A 172 -12.18 1.62 -6.12
C VAL A 172 -12.23 3.00 -6.73
N ARG A 173 -11.22 3.82 -6.46
CA ARG A 173 -11.10 5.15 -7.05
C ARG A 173 -10.17 5.12 -8.25
N LYS A 174 -10.68 5.55 -9.40
CA LYS A 174 -9.90 5.80 -10.62
C LYS A 174 -10.61 6.84 -11.45
N PHE A 175 -9.88 7.86 -11.90
CA PHE A 175 -10.42 8.78 -12.90
C PHE A 175 -10.33 8.13 -14.28
N ALA A 176 -11.44 7.57 -14.75
CA ALA A 176 -11.59 7.06 -16.11
C ALA A 176 -12.97 7.48 -16.67
N PRO A 177 -13.07 7.76 -17.98
CA PRO A 177 -14.36 8.08 -18.61
C PRO A 177 -15.23 6.83 -18.88
N ALA A 178 -14.84 5.65 -18.39
CA ALA A 178 -15.51 4.38 -18.67
C ALA A 178 -16.66 4.10 -17.69
N TRP A 179 -17.71 3.41 -18.15
CA TRP A 179 -18.82 2.94 -17.30
C TRP A 179 -18.42 1.78 -16.40
N THR A 180 -17.51 0.93 -16.89
CA THR A 180 -16.99 -0.23 -16.16
C THR A 180 -15.47 -0.25 -16.33
N ILE A 181 -14.74 -0.67 -15.29
CA ILE A 181 -13.29 -0.85 -15.33
C ILE A 181 -12.91 -2.26 -14.86
N ASP A 182 -11.88 -2.84 -15.47
CA ASP A 182 -11.35 -4.11 -15.01
C ASP A 182 -10.44 -3.90 -13.79
N VAL A 183 -10.79 -4.55 -12.69
CA VAL A 183 -10.00 -4.56 -11.46
C VAL A 183 -9.54 -5.98 -11.15
N ALA A 184 -8.35 -6.12 -10.60
CA ALA A 184 -7.84 -7.37 -10.08
C ALA A 184 -7.66 -7.26 -8.57
N TYR A 185 -8.18 -8.23 -7.81
CA TYR A 185 -7.99 -8.29 -6.36
C TYR A 185 -7.35 -9.60 -5.90
N ASP A 186 -6.72 -9.59 -4.73
CA ASP A 186 -6.15 -10.81 -4.11
C ASP A 186 -7.28 -11.63 -3.46
N PRO A 187 -7.51 -12.90 -3.84
CA PRO A 187 -8.58 -13.71 -3.25
C PRO A 187 -8.41 -13.94 -1.74
N ARG A 188 -7.18 -13.82 -1.19
CA ARG A 188 -6.91 -13.94 0.25
C ARG A 188 -7.10 -12.62 1.01
N ASP A 189 -7.00 -11.50 0.31
CA ASP A 189 -7.25 -10.16 0.85
C ASP A 189 -8.03 -9.36 -0.21
N PRO A 190 -9.38 -9.49 -0.26
CA PRO A 190 -10.19 -8.77 -1.25
C PRO A 190 -10.07 -7.24 -1.12
N GLY A 191 -9.55 -6.72 0.00
CA GLY A 191 -9.23 -5.30 0.13
C GLY A 191 -7.97 -4.87 -0.63
N ARG A 192 -7.20 -5.80 -1.20
CA ARG A 192 -6.03 -5.52 -2.03
C ARG A 192 -6.43 -5.60 -3.48
N VAL A 193 -6.70 -4.43 -4.08
CA VAL A 193 -7.22 -4.30 -5.43
C VAL A 193 -6.39 -3.31 -6.23
N VAL A 194 -6.10 -3.64 -7.48
CA VAL A 194 -5.45 -2.76 -8.45
C VAL A 194 -6.30 -2.69 -9.70
N VAL A 195 -6.42 -1.49 -10.26
CA VAL A 195 -7.06 -1.34 -11.56
C VAL A 195 -6.07 -1.71 -12.65
N LEU A 196 -6.50 -2.60 -13.54
CA LEU A 196 -5.68 -3.01 -14.67
C LEU A 196 -5.44 -1.82 -15.60
N ARG A 197 -4.17 -1.58 -15.90
CA ARG A 197 -3.73 -0.54 -16.83
C ARG A 197 -3.57 -1.13 -18.22
N THR A 198 -3.50 -0.26 -19.21
CA THR A 198 -3.12 -0.69 -20.55
C THR A 198 -1.67 -1.18 -20.52
N ARG A 199 -1.34 -2.18 -21.34
CA ARG A 199 0.03 -2.74 -21.40
C ARG A 199 1.07 -1.67 -21.69
N ALA A 200 0.75 -0.69 -22.54
CA ALA A 200 1.64 0.42 -22.88
C ALA A 200 1.99 1.26 -21.64
N MET A 201 1.01 1.61 -20.82
CA MET A 201 1.23 2.39 -19.60
C MET A 201 1.99 1.60 -18.55
N TRP A 202 1.70 0.29 -18.43
CA TRP A 202 2.47 -0.60 -17.55
C TRP A 202 3.95 -0.67 -17.97
N TRP A 203 4.24 -0.82 -19.27
CA TRP A 203 5.60 -0.83 -19.78
C TRP A 203 6.33 0.49 -19.55
N LEU A 204 5.66 1.63 -19.72
CA LEU A 204 6.22 2.96 -19.44
C LEU A 204 6.64 3.09 -17.98
N ASP A 205 5.79 2.68 -17.05
CA ASP A 205 6.12 2.72 -15.62
C ASP A 205 7.29 1.79 -15.27
N VAL A 206 7.31 0.58 -15.84
CA VAL A 206 8.40 -0.38 -15.67
C VAL A 206 9.71 0.17 -16.22
N THR A 207 9.70 0.77 -17.42
CA THR A 207 10.91 1.34 -18.03
C THR A 207 11.40 2.54 -17.24
N LEU A 208 10.51 3.42 -16.78
CA LEU A 208 10.87 4.58 -15.96
C LEU A 208 11.46 4.16 -14.61
N ALA A 209 10.84 3.19 -13.93
CA ALA A 209 11.34 2.64 -12.69
C ALA A 209 12.72 1.97 -12.87
N SER A 210 12.86 1.15 -13.91
CA SER A 210 14.12 0.45 -14.22
C SER A 210 15.24 1.43 -14.59
N THR A 211 14.93 2.47 -15.37
CA THR A 211 15.88 3.51 -15.75
C THR A 211 16.31 4.31 -14.52
N GLY A 212 15.38 4.66 -13.63
CA GLY A 212 15.70 5.31 -12.36
C GLY A 212 16.62 4.45 -11.48
N LEU A 213 16.33 3.16 -11.35
CA LEU A 213 17.21 2.24 -10.62
C LEU A 213 18.60 2.15 -11.26
N LEU A 214 18.70 2.06 -12.58
CA LEU A 214 19.96 1.98 -13.29
C LEU A 214 20.81 3.25 -13.10
N ILE A 215 20.21 4.43 -13.30
CA ILE A 215 20.87 5.73 -13.06
C ILE A 215 21.33 5.82 -11.60
N GLY A 216 20.45 5.41 -10.68
CA GLY A 216 20.73 5.40 -9.25
C GLY A 216 21.94 4.55 -8.88
N LEU A 217 22.00 3.32 -9.41
CA LEU A 217 23.12 2.38 -9.21
C LEU A 217 24.41 2.91 -9.84
N LEU A 218 24.35 3.49 -11.04
CA LEU A 218 25.52 4.09 -11.69
C LEU A 218 26.08 5.27 -10.90
N GLY A 219 25.21 6.14 -10.37
CA GLY A 219 25.62 7.25 -9.50
C GLY A 219 26.29 6.78 -8.22
N ALA A 220 25.73 5.75 -7.56
CA ALA A 220 26.32 5.14 -6.37
C ALA A 220 27.68 4.48 -6.68
N ALA A 221 27.76 3.71 -7.77
CA ALA A 221 29.01 3.09 -8.23
C ALA A 221 30.07 4.14 -8.56
N GLY A 222 29.69 5.24 -9.20
CA GLY A 222 30.56 6.38 -9.49
C GLY A 222 31.12 7.03 -8.22
N ALA A 223 30.28 7.26 -7.20
CA ALA A 223 30.72 7.81 -5.93
C ALA A 223 31.73 6.90 -5.19
N VAL A 224 31.45 5.58 -5.18
CA VAL A 224 32.38 4.59 -4.62
C VAL A 224 33.69 4.57 -5.41
N THR A 225 33.62 4.55 -6.73
CA THR A 225 34.80 4.53 -7.61
C THR A 225 35.66 5.77 -7.42
N ALA A 226 35.05 6.96 -7.35
CA ALA A 226 35.75 8.21 -7.07
C ALA A 226 36.45 8.18 -5.71
N THR A 227 35.80 7.61 -4.69
CA THR A 227 36.40 7.44 -3.35
C THR A 227 37.61 6.50 -3.42
N VAL A 228 37.49 5.35 -4.09
CA VAL A 228 38.59 4.39 -4.24
C VAL A 228 39.76 5.00 -5.02
N MET A 229 39.50 5.71 -6.12
CA MET A 229 40.53 6.37 -6.91
C MET A 229 41.28 7.45 -6.11
N ALA A 230 40.55 8.20 -5.28
CA ALA A 230 41.16 9.16 -4.36
C ALA A 230 42.06 8.48 -3.32
N LEU A 231 41.63 7.36 -2.75
CA LEU A 231 42.43 6.58 -1.79
C LEU A 231 43.69 5.98 -2.40
N LEU A 232 43.63 5.55 -3.66
CA LEU A 232 44.76 4.98 -4.38
C LEU A 232 45.72 6.06 -4.93
N GLY A 233 45.36 7.35 -4.85
CA GLY A 233 46.15 8.44 -5.42
C GLY A 233 46.18 8.47 -6.95
N VAL A 234 45.29 7.72 -7.64
CA VAL A 234 45.29 7.55 -9.11
C VAL A 234 44.53 8.71 -9.81
N GLY A 235 44.28 9.81 -9.12
CA GLY A 235 43.44 10.93 -9.59
C GLY A 235 44.12 12.30 -9.57
N GLY A 236 45.45 12.36 -9.53
CA GLY A 236 46.19 13.62 -9.63
C GLY A 236 46.07 14.24 -11.03
N PHE A 237 45.12 15.15 -11.19
CA PHE A 237 45.14 16.21 -12.21
C PHE A 237 45.45 17.53 -11.51
#